data_AF-A0A391PAJ2-F1
#
_entry.id   AF-A0A391PAJ2-F1
#
_cell.length_a   1.000
_cell.length_b   1.000
_cell.length_c   1.000
_cell.angle_alpha   90.00
_cell.angle_beta   90.00
_cell.angle_gamma   90.00
#
_symmetry.space_group_name_H-M   'P 1'
#
loop_
_entity.id
_entity.type
_entity.pdbx_description
1 polymer ?
#
loop_
_entity_poly.entity_id
_entity_poly.type
_entity_poly.pdbx_seq_one_letter_code
_entity_poly.pdbx_strand_id
1 'polypeptide(L)'
;MRRATPSTGPFADDEANPDTALLFALMAGDITPPVTMNQGHFGWTPTVQLTTYLRRRPAPGWLRVQASSTVVGETWFEEDHVILDSTGQVVVQSRQLAMLPRG
;
A
#
# COMPACT_ATOMS: atom_id res chain seq x y z
N MET A 1 20.91 17.88 10.29
CA MET A 1 19.43 17.90 10.16
C MET A 1 19.06 18.79 8.98
N ARG A 2 18.62 18.23 7.85
CA ARG A 2 18.10 19.03 6.72
C ARG A 2 16.57 18.99 6.77
N ARG A 3 15.96 20.16 6.64
CA ARG A 3 14.51 20.39 6.74
C ARG A 3 13.85 19.94 5.43
N ALA A 4 13.03 18.90 5.49
CA ALA A 4 12.17 18.52 4.37
C ALA A 4 11.08 19.60 4.20
N THR A 5 11.01 20.20 3.02
CA THR A 5 9.80 20.88 2.55
C THR A 5 8.70 19.81 2.50
N PRO A 6 7.46 20.08 2.94
CA PRO A 6 6.40 19.07 2.87
C PRO A 6 6.06 18.83 1.40
N SER A 7 6.66 17.79 0.80
CA SER A 7 6.18 17.20 -0.45
C SER A 7 5.13 16.17 -0.10
N THR A 8 4.02 16.17 -0.82
CA THR A 8 3.01 15.09 -0.81
C THR A 8 3.53 13.81 -1.50
N GLY A 9 4.85 13.66 -1.62
CA GLY A 9 5.53 12.60 -2.37
C GLY A 9 6.83 12.17 -1.68
N PRO A 10 7.50 11.14 -2.22
CA PRO A 10 8.71 10.55 -1.64
C PRO A 10 9.81 11.59 -1.40
N PHE A 11 10.72 11.32 -0.45
CA PHE A 11 11.90 12.16 -0.30
C PHE A 11 12.80 12.04 -1.54
N ALA A 12 13.44 13.15 -1.93
CA ALA A 12 14.25 13.20 -3.15
C ALA A 12 15.37 12.13 -3.18
N ASP A 13 16.00 11.85 -2.04
CA ASP A 13 17.05 10.83 -1.94
C ASP A 13 16.49 9.40 -2.09
N ASP A 14 15.28 9.15 -1.60
CA ASP A 14 14.58 7.86 -1.75
C ASP A 14 14.12 7.65 -3.20
N GLU A 15 13.67 8.71 -3.86
CA GLU A 15 13.25 8.72 -5.26
C GLU A 15 14.43 8.54 -6.23
N ALA A 16 15.58 9.13 -5.91
CA ALA A 16 16.80 9.02 -6.71
C ALA A 16 17.42 7.61 -6.65
N ASN A 17 17.18 6.85 -5.58
CA ASN A 17 17.66 5.48 -5.46
C ASN A 17 16.64 4.50 -6.08
N PRO A 18 16.98 3.82 -7.19
CA PRO A 18 16.04 2.97 -7.91
C PRO A 18 15.58 1.75 -7.11
N ASP A 19 16.40 1.24 -6.19
CA ASP A 19 16.04 0.10 -5.34
C ASP A 19 15.13 0.56 -4.19
N THR A 20 15.40 1.72 -3.60
CA THR A 20 14.52 2.32 -2.59
C THR A 20 13.15 2.63 -3.18
N ALA A 21 13.08 3.26 -4.35
CA ALA A 21 11.82 3.56 -5.03
C ALA A 21 11.01 2.28 -5.33
N LEU A 22 11.69 1.19 -5.73
CA LEU A 22 11.07 -0.11 -5.95
C LEU A 22 10.53 -0.74 -4.68
N LEU A 23 11.34 -0.81 -3.63
CA LEU A 23 10.95 -1.38 -2.33
C LEU A 23 9.83 -0.56 -1.69
N PHE A 24 9.86 0.76 -1.84
CA PHE A 24 8.80 1.65 -1.38
C PHE A 24 7.48 1.40 -2.14
N ALA A 25 7.53 1.19 -3.46
CA ALA A 25 6.35 0.83 -4.24
C ALA A 25 5.76 -0.52 -3.80
N LEU A 26 6.59 -1.51 -3.45
CA LEU A 26 6.12 -2.79 -2.90
C LEU A 26 5.50 -2.63 -1.50
N MET A 27 6.18 -1.88 -0.62
CA MET A 27 5.69 -1.53 0.72
C MET A 27 4.34 -0.84 0.66
N ALA A 28 4.09 -0.01 -0.36
CA ALA A 28 2.83 0.72 -0.50
C ALA A 28 1.58 -0.20 -0.60
N GLY A 29 1.77 -1.50 -0.85
CA GLY A 29 0.71 -2.52 -0.80
C GLY A 29 0.34 -3.00 0.62
N ASP A 30 0.90 -2.40 1.67
CA ASP A 30 0.64 -2.77 3.08
C ASP A 30 0.70 -1.56 4.05
N ILE A 31 0.56 -0.32 3.55
CA ILE A 31 0.60 0.90 4.39
C ILE A 31 -0.75 1.60 4.53
N THR A 32 -1.81 1.05 3.94
CA THR A 32 -3.15 1.63 4.01
C THR A 32 -3.82 1.32 5.34
N PRO A 33 -4.70 2.22 5.84
CA PRO A 33 -5.68 1.83 6.83
C PRO A 33 -6.45 0.60 6.31
N PRO A 34 -6.66 -0.45 7.13
CA PRO A 34 -7.39 -1.64 6.72
C PRO A 34 -8.78 -1.27 6.18
N VAL A 35 -9.22 -1.90 5.09
CA VAL A 35 -10.54 -1.71 4.47
C VAL A 35 -11.70 -1.93 5.45
N THR A 36 -11.48 -2.71 6.50
CA THR A 36 -12.45 -2.97 7.57
C THR A 36 -12.77 -1.71 8.37
N MET A 37 -11.86 -0.72 8.43
CA MET A 37 -12.12 0.58 9.07
C MET A 37 -13.24 1.35 8.36
N ASN A 38 -13.43 1.17 7.05
CA ASN A 38 -14.54 1.78 6.30
C ASN A 38 -15.91 1.29 6.78
N GLN A 39 -15.96 0.14 7.47
CA GLN A 39 -17.17 -0.44 8.08
C GLN A 39 -17.24 -0.21 9.59
N GLY A 40 -16.33 0.59 10.16
CA GLY A 40 -16.28 0.87 11.60
C GLY A 40 -15.59 -0.21 12.43
N HIS A 41 -14.94 -1.20 11.81
CA HIS A 41 -14.13 -2.18 12.51
C HIS A 41 -12.72 -1.63 12.76
N PHE A 42 -12.55 -1.00 13.91
CA PHE A 42 -11.26 -0.47 14.36
C PHE A 42 -10.53 -1.47 15.25
N GLY A 43 -9.20 -1.47 15.20
CA GLY A 43 -8.34 -2.31 16.02
C GLY A 43 -7.25 -2.98 15.20
N TRP A 44 -6.55 -3.94 15.81
CA TRP A 44 -5.46 -4.66 15.17
C TRP A 44 -5.99 -5.71 14.19
N THR A 45 -5.69 -5.54 12.91
CA THR A 45 -5.98 -6.51 11.84
C THR A 45 -4.67 -7.12 11.33
N PRO A 46 -4.20 -8.24 11.90
CA PRO A 46 -2.93 -8.82 11.48
C PRO A 46 -3.01 -9.41 10.08
N THR A 47 -2.08 -9.01 9.22
CA THR A 47 -1.79 -9.65 7.94
C THR A 47 -1.26 -11.06 8.19
N VAL A 48 -1.87 -12.06 7.54
CA VAL A 48 -1.48 -13.48 7.62
C VAL A 48 -0.74 -13.92 6.36
N GLN A 49 -1.13 -13.38 5.21
CA GLN A 49 -0.41 -13.58 3.96
C GLN A 49 -0.47 -12.29 3.16
N LEU A 50 0.64 -11.93 2.52
CA LEU A 50 0.71 -10.89 1.50
C LEU A 50 1.38 -11.47 0.25
N THR A 51 0.74 -11.31 -0.90
CA THR A 51 1.35 -11.56 -2.20
C THR A 51 1.38 -10.26 -2.98
N THR A 52 2.55 -9.90 -3.50
CA THR A 52 2.75 -8.66 -4.26
C THR A 52 3.43 -8.95 -5.59
N TYR A 53 3.00 -8.24 -6.63
CA TYR A 53 3.53 -8.33 -7.98
C TYR A 53 4.02 -6.95 -8.40
N LEU A 54 5.33 -6.85 -8.65
CA LEU A 54 5.91 -5.70 -9.35
C LEU A 54 5.65 -5.85 -10.85
N ARG A 55 4.92 -4.89 -11.44
CA ARG A 55 4.61 -4.88 -12.88
C ARG A 55 5.65 -4.12 -13.70
N ARG A 56 6.30 -3.13 -13.10
CA ARG A 56 7.36 -2.30 -13.71
C ARG A 56 8.06 -1.45 -12.65
N ARG A 57 9.18 -0.82 -13.04
CA ARG A 57 9.80 0.25 -12.23
C ARG A 57 8.87 1.49 -12.23
N PRO A 58 8.62 2.12 -11.07
CA PRO A 58 7.80 3.32 -11.01
C PRO A 58 8.52 4.52 -11.63
N ALA A 59 7.76 5.40 -12.29
CA ALA A 59 8.26 6.72 -12.63
C ALA A 59 8.50 7.56 -11.36
N PRO A 60 9.45 8.52 -11.36
CA PRO A 60 9.58 9.50 -10.30
C PRO A 60 8.23 10.21 -10.03
N GLY A 61 7.89 10.40 -8.77
CA GLY A 61 6.79 11.20 -8.29
C GLY A 61 5.96 10.50 -7.22
N TRP A 62 4.73 10.97 -7.08
CA TRP A 62 3.75 10.39 -6.15
C TRP A 62 3.33 8.97 -6.58
N LEU A 63 2.90 8.18 -5.59
CA LEU A 63 2.18 6.93 -5.80
C LEU A 63 0.73 7.11 -5.35
N ARG A 64 -0.22 6.61 -6.13
CA ARG A 64 -1.64 6.52 -5.73
C ARG A 64 -1.97 5.09 -5.40
N VAL A 65 -2.39 4.87 -4.16
CA VAL A 65 -2.80 3.56 -3.65
C VAL A 65 -4.31 3.48 -3.64
N GLN A 66 -4.86 2.43 -4.24
CA GLN A 66 -6.26 2.04 -4.10
C GLN A 66 -6.31 0.71 -3.39
N ALA A 67 -6.95 0.68 -2.21
CA ALA A 67 -7.25 -0.54 -1.46
C ALA A 67 -8.74 -0.88 -1.59
N SER A 68 -9.06 -2.16 -1.73
CA SER A 68 -10.43 -2.65 -1.88
C SER A 68 -10.58 -4.07 -1.33
N SER A 69 -11.80 -4.46 -1.03
CA SER A 69 -12.14 -5.82 -0.62
C SER A 69 -13.43 -6.25 -1.29
N THR A 70 -13.53 -7.52 -1.65
CA THR A 70 -14.77 -8.10 -2.19
C THR A 70 -15.54 -8.82 -1.08
N VAL A 71 -14.82 -9.43 -0.14
CA VAL A 71 -15.36 -10.22 0.97
C VAL A 71 -14.73 -9.79 2.30
N VAL A 72 -15.61 -9.40 3.22
CA VAL A 72 -15.28 -9.24 4.65
C VAL A 72 -16.12 -10.27 5.40
N GLY A 73 -15.48 -11.31 5.92
CA GLY A 73 -16.13 -12.35 6.70
C GLY A 73 -16.23 -12.00 8.18
N GLU A 74 -16.48 -13.01 9.02
CA GLU A 74 -16.56 -12.82 10.49
C GLU A 74 -15.19 -12.83 11.19
N THR A 75 -14.19 -13.49 10.57
CA THR A 75 -12.84 -13.61 11.14
C THR A 75 -11.77 -13.14 10.16
N TRP A 76 -12.01 -13.28 8.86
CA TRP A 76 -11.03 -13.08 7.80
C TRP A 76 -11.55 -12.10 6.77
N PHE A 77 -10.65 -11.35 6.17
CA PHE A 77 -10.93 -10.52 5.00
C PHE A 77 -9.71 -10.51 4.08
N GLU A 78 -9.94 -10.32 2.78
CA GLU A 78 -8.90 -9.94 1.85
C GLU A 78 -8.86 -8.43 1.62
N GLU A 79 -7.68 -7.93 1.29
CA GLU A 79 -7.48 -6.57 0.80
C GLU A 79 -6.64 -6.62 -0.47
N ASP A 80 -7.20 -6.13 -1.56
CA ASP A 80 -6.53 -5.97 -2.84
C ASP A 80 -6.04 -4.54 -3.00
N HIS A 81 -4.77 -4.38 -3.42
CA HIS A 81 -4.21 -3.08 -3.77
C HIS A 81 -3.86 -2.98 -5.23
N VAL A 82 -4.16 -1.81 -5.79
CA VAL A 82 -3.64 -1.36 -7.08
C VAL A 82 -2.89 -0.05 -6.85
N ILE A 83 -1.61 -0.04 -7.22
CA ILE A 83 -0.72 1.11 -7.01
C ILE A 83 -0.34 1.67 -8.36
N LEU A 84 -0.62 2.95 -8.55
CA LEU A 84 -0.28 3.70 -9.75
C LEU A 84 0.86 4.66 -9.47
N ASP A 85 1.76 4.83 -10.44
CA ASP A 85 2.74 5.92 -10.40
C ASP A 85 2.17 7.26 -10.90
N SER A 86 3.02 8.28 -10.87
CA SER A 86 2.72 9.65 -11.29
C SER A 86 2.28 9.79 -12.74
N THR A 87 2.56 8.78 -13.59
CA THR A 87 2.15 8.72 -15.00
C THR A 87 0.83 7.99 -15.21
N GLY A 88 0.21 7.49 -14.13
CA GLY A 88 -1.03 6.74 -14.15
C GLY A 88 -0.84 5.27 -14.57
N GLN A 89 0.39 4.75 -14.57
CA GLN A 89 0.64 3.35 -14.89
C GLN A 89 0.55 2.49 -13.62
N VAL A 90 -0.02 1.29 -13.73
CA VAL A 90 -0.01 0.32 -12.62
C VAL A 90 1.41 -0.23 -12.45
N VAL A 91 1.97 -0.03 -11.26
CA VAL A 91 3.33 -0.47 -10.91
C VAL A 91 3.34 -1.67 -9.97
N VAL A 92 2.36 -1.75 -9.06
CA VAL A 92 2.22 -2.85 -8.11
C VAL A 92 0.76 -3.28 -8.03
N GLN A 93 0.57 -4.59 -7.91
CA GLN A 93 -0.69 -5.19 -7.47
C GLN A 93 -0.40 -6.13 -6.32
N SER A 94 -1.18 -6.08 -5.26
CA SER A 94 -1.06 -6.99 -4.12
C SER A 94 -2.41 -7.52 -3.66
N ARG A 95 -2.37 -8.65 -2.96
CA ARG A 95 -3.47 -9.18 -2.16
C ARG A 95 -2.95 -9.57 -0.80
N GLN A 96 -3.57 -9.03 0.24
CA GLN A 96 -3.42 -9.45 1.62
C GLN A 96 -4.59 -10.35 2.02
N LEU A 97 -4.32 -11.36 2.84
CA LEU A 97 -5.29 -12.04 3.69
C LEU A 97 -4.99 -11.66 5.13
N ALA A 98 -5.98 -11.17 5.85
CA ALA A 98 -5.84 -10.68 7.21
C ALA A 98 -7.01 -11.10 8.10
N MET A 99 -6.80 -10.95 9.41
CA MET A 99 -7.85 -11.21 10.41
C MET A 99 -8.52 -9.91 10.86
N LEU A 100 -9.82 -9.97 11.14
CA LEU A 100 -10.54 -8.88 11.78
C LEU A 100 -10.07 -8.63 13.23
N PRO A 101 -10.26 -7.41 13.77
CA PRO A 101 -9.95 -7.13 15.17
C PRO A 101 -10.79 -8.03 16.08
N ARG A 102 -10.20 -8.50 17.17
CA ARG A 102 -10.95 -9.13 18.26
C ARG A 102 -11.43 -8.02 19.20
N GLY A 103 -12.73 -8.02 19.49
CA GLY A 103 -13.29 -7.25 20.60
C GLY A 103 -12.89 -7.82 21.95
#